data_AF-A0A8T2BCY4-F1
#
_entry.id   AF-A0A8T2BCY4-F1
#
_cell.length_a   1.000
_cell.length_b   1.000
_cell.length_c   1.000
_cell.angle_alpha   90.00
_cell.angle_beta   90.00
_cell.angle_gamma   90.00
#
_symmetry.space_group_name_H-M   'P 1'
#
loop_
_entity.id
_entity.type
_entity.pdbx_description
1 polymer ?
#
loop_
_entity_poly.entity_id
_entity_poly.type
_entity_poly.pdbx_seq_one_letter_code
_entity_poly.pdbx_strand_id
1 'polypeptide(L)'
;MSAYEYPRLSRSDILTALKDFQIASVTETDLKNPTSDFVSELYTRILIYLDALNEEETGQVDFGALEQLENPEHHATSMQSMKLYCKVKDMLDMVDCPLAINFKDLLRPESSRTEFFISALLNFALYKDSKMELIRPMAEELGILDEQRKQEEAKVAQLNAEIGEFNEAVERDLPFVQELEANIEELNQKILALNNQQMSLRATFQKMRDKSTQMDKEISTAEFDLVQTVQENANLRAQIVQSPDKLQGALEEKKLVLGETKKAEQSAMGSFQEKAAILEVYEKAFKKISKSSSQLKLINEQVTNAKAVEKEFKALKAKLSEEGVAYKSLEAKVVERERIGKSWLISSLIRYSFVIFSWDRDCNLVFCQQWNS
;
A
#
# COMPACT_ATOMS: atom_id res chain seq x y z
N MET A 1 -95.49 -82.72 4.57
CA MET A 1 -95.01 -81.52 5.30
C MET A 1 -95.34 -81.77 6.77
N SER A 2 -94.38 -81.62 7.68
CA SER A 2 -94.71 -81.53 9.11
C SER A 2 -95.51 -80.25 9.33
N ALA A 3 -96.57 -80.31 10.14
CA ALA A 3 -97.16 -79.09 10.65
C ALA A 3 -96.13 -78.39 11.55
N TYR A 4 -96.01 -77.07 11.44
CA TYR A 4 -95.22 -76.29 12.39
C TYR A 4 -96.00 -76.25 13.71
N GLU A 5 -95.50 -76.96 14.72
CA GLU A 5 -96.00 -76.84 16.08
C GLU A 5 -95.24 -75.71 16.78
N TYR A 6 -95.99 -74.76 17.36
CA TYR A 6 -95.39 -73.61 18.05
C TYR A 6 -94.60 -74.09 19.29
N PRO A 7 -93.39 -73.54 19.56
CA PRO A 7 -92.53 -74.02 20.63
C PRO A 7 -93.22 -74.13 21.99
N ARG A 8 -93.24 -75.35 22.54
CA ARG A 8 -93.64 -75.65 23.91
C ARG A 8 -92.41 -76.15 24.66
N LEU A 9 -91.99 -75.43 25.68
CA LEU A 9 -90.94 -75.86 26.59
C LEU A 9 -91.52 -76.87 27.58
N SER A 10 -90.77 -77.89 27.99
CA SER A 10 -91.22 -78.71 29.13
C SER A 10 -91.12 -77.91 30.42
N ARG A 11 -91.83 -78.33 31.48
CA ARG A 11 -91.68 -77.69 32.80
C ARG A 11 -90.22 -77.67 33.27
N SER A 12 -89.43 -78.70 32.95
CA SER A 12 -88.01 -78.72 33.30
C SER A 12 -87.23 -77.62 32.56
N ASP A 13 -87.53 -77.39 31.28
CA ASP A 13 -86.83 -76.39 30.46
C ASP A 13 -87.25 -74.96 30.85
N ILE A 14 -88.53 -74.76 31.20
CA ILE A 14 -89.04 -73.50 31.76
C ILE A 14 -88.30 -73.16 33.06
N LEU A 15 -88.18 -74.11 33.99
CA LEU A 15 -87.51 -73.90 35.27
C LEU A 15 -85.99 -73.67 35.10
N THR A 16 -85.35 -74.36 34.17
CA THR A 16 -83.94 -74.12 33.81
C THR A 16 -83.76 -72.72 33.22
N ALA A 17 -84.53 -72.34 32.19
CA ALA A 17 -84.40 -71.04 31.54
C ALA A 17 -84.68 -69.85 32.49
N LEU A 18 -85.72 -69.94 33.34
CA LEU A 18 -86.02 -68.90 34.34
C LEU A 18 -84.90 -68.70 35.37
N LYS A 19 -84.16 -69.77 35.67
CA LYS A 19 -83.03 -69.76 36.61
C LYS A 19 -81.75 -69.27 35.94
N ASP A 20 -81.45 -69.75 34.75
CA ASP A 20 -80.21 -69.44 34.03
C ASP A 20 -80.18 -67.98 33.57
N PHE A 21 -81.34 -67.44 33.13
CA PHE A 21 -81.53 -66.00 32.91
C PHE A 21 -81.76 -65.19 34.21
N GLN A 22 -81.73 -65.83 35.38
CA GLN A 22 -81.90 -65.21 36.71
C GLN A 22 -83.23 -64.45 36.92
N ILE A 23 -84.25 -64.74 36.12
CA ILE A 23 -85.56 -64.08 36.12
C ILE A 23 -86.34 -64.42 37.41
N ALA A 24 -86.48 -65.71 37.73
CA ALA A 24 -87.31 -66.17 38.84
C ALA A 24 -86.93 -67.57 39.37
N SER A 25 -86.91 -67.71 40.70
CA SER A 25 -86.80 -69.01 41.39
C SER A 25 -88.18 -69.65 41.53
N VAL A 26 -88.57 -70.47 40.57
CA VAL A 26 -89.89 -71.12 40.48
C VAL A 26 -89.80 -72.62 40.80
N THR A 27 -90.90 -73.24 41.26
CA THR A 27 -91.01 -74.69 41.43
C THR A 27 -91.99 -75.34 40.45
N GLU A 28 -91.85 -76.64 40.20
CA GLU A 28 -92.79 -77.37 39.33
C GLU A 28 -94.23 -77.39 39.91
N THR A 29 -94.38 -77.22 41.23
CA THR A 29 -95.67 -77.10 41.90
C THR A 29 -96.40 -75.80 41.58
N ASP A 30 -95.68 -74.69 41.40
CA ASP A 30 -96.27 -73.38 41.07
C ASP A 30 -96.79 -73.36 39.63
N LEU A 31 -96.08 -74.01 38.70
CA LEU A 31 -96.52 -74.20 37.32
C LEU A 31 -97.72 -75.17 37.21
N LYS A 32 -97.81 -76.17 38.10
CA LYS A 32 -98.95 -77.11 38.17
C LYS A 32 -100.22 -76.47 38.73
N ASN A 33 -100.10 -75.58 39.72
CA ASN A 33 -101.22 -74.92 40.39
C ASN A 33 -100.97 -73.40 40.49
N PRO A 34 -100.95 -72.69 39.35
CA PRO A 34 -100.60 -71.27 39.35
C PRO A 34 -101.63 -70.44 40.13
N THR A 35 -101.16 -69.44 40.87
CA THR A 35 -102.00 -68.42 41.50
C THR A 35 -101.95 -67.11 40.71
N SER A 36 -102.97 -66.25 40.89
CA SER A 36 -103.02 -64.93 40.25
C SER A 36 -101.75 -64.11 40.54
N ASP A 37 -101.31 -64.11 41.81
CA ASP A 37 -100.18 -63.31 42.27
C ASP A 37 -98.85 -63.86 41.71
N PHE A 38 -98.68 -65.19 41.72
CA PHE A 38 -97.51 -65.86 41.13
C PHE A 38 -97.37 -65.57 39.63
N VAL A 39 -98.46 -65.67 38.88
CA VAL A 39 -98.45 -65.42 37.43
C VAL A 39 -98.24 -63.93 37.12
N SER A 40 -98.79 -63.03 37.93
CA SER A 40 -98.58 -61.59 37.80
C SER A 40 -97.11 -61.21 38.03
N GLU A 41 -96.51 -61.71 39.11
CA GLU A 41 -95.09 -61.50 39.45
C GLU A 41 -94.16 -62.11 38.38
N LEU A 42 -94.44 -63.33 37.94
CA LEU A 42 -93.62 -64.03 36.95
C LEU A 42 -93.66 -63.35 35.58
N TYR A 43 -94.84 -62.94 35.09
CA TYR A 43 -94.92 -62.16 33.85
C TYR A 43 -94.25 -60.79 33.99
N THR A 44 -94.37 -60.11 35.13
CA THR A 44 -93.71 -58.82 35.38
C THR A 44 -92.19 -58.97 35.22
N ARG A 45 -91.59 -59.98 35.87
CA ARG A 45 -90.14 -60.28 35.76
C ARG A 45 -89.70 -60.65 34.34
N ILE A 46 -90.48 -61.46 33.64
CA ILE A 46 -90.19 -61.83 32.24
C ILE A 46 -90.24 -60.59 31.33
N LEU A 47 -91.22 -59.70 31.52
CA LEU A 47 -91.32 -58.45 30.75
C LEU A 47 -90.16 -57.48 31.04
N ILE A 48 -89.69 -57.40 32.29
CA ILE A 48 -88.51 -56.61 32.66
C ILE A 48 -87.26 -57.16 31.95
N TYR A 49 -86.99 -58.46 32.05
CA TYR A 49 -85.87 -59.12 31.36
C TYR A 49 -85.91 -58.94 29.83
N LEU A 50 -87.12 -58.86 29.25
CA LEU A 50 -87.31 -58.63 27.82
C LEU A 50 -87.18 -57.15 27.40
N ASP A 51 -86.96 -56.20 28.32
CA ASP A 51 -87.00 -54.74 28.12
C ASP A 51 -88.38 -54.20 27.67
N ALA A 52 -89.45 -54.95 27.96
CA ALA A 52 -90.83 -54.61 27.60
C ALA A 52 -91.56 -53.80 28.69
N LEU A 53 -91.05 -53.84 29.93
CA LEU A 53 -91.56 -53.12 31.10
C LEU A 53 -90.37 -52.57 31.90
N ASN A 54 -90.37 -51.27 32.22
CA ASN A 54 -89.34 -50.69 33.08
C ASN A 54 -89.60 -51.03 34.56
N GLU A 55 -88.55 -51.25 35.36
CA GLU A 55 -88.70 -51.48 36.81
C GLU A 55 -89.39 -50.29 37.49
N GLU A 56 -89.00 -49.06 37.15
CA GLU A 56 -89.61 -47.82 37.68
C GLU A 56 -91.08 -47.63 37.29
N GLU A 57 -91.53 -48.26 36.20
CA GLU A 57 -92.93 -48.28 35.78
C GLU A 57 -93.79 -49.30 36.55
N THR A 58 -93.17 -50.16 37.35
CA THR A 58 -93.83 -51.27 38.05
C THR A 58 -94.48 -50.76 39.34
N GLY A 59 -95.73 -50.34 39.21
CA GLY A 59 -96.52 -49.76 40.29
C GLY A 59 -96.98 -48.33 39.99
N GLN A 60 -96.24 -47.59 39.15
CA GLN A 60 -96.70 -46.31 38.62
C GLN A 60 -97.92 -46.49 37.72
N VAL A 61 -99.04 -45.97 38.19
CA VAL A 61 -100.27 -45.73 37.42
C VAL A 61 -100.23 -44.29 36.94
N ASP A 62 -100.69 -44.04 35.71
CA ASP A 62 -100.80 -42.68 35.17
C ASP A 62 -101.80 -41.85 35.99
N PHE A 63 -101.29 -40.86 36.72
CA PHE A 63 -102.10 -39.94 37.53
C PHE A 63 -103.11 -39.15 36.68
N GLY A 64 -102.77 -38.78 35.45
CA GLY A 64 -103.67 -38.07 34.54
C GLY A 64 -104.81 -38.95 34.00
N ALA A 65 -104.63 -40.27 34.00
CA ALA A 65 -105.70 -41.24 33.73
C ALA A 65 -106.52 -41.55 35.00
N LEU A 66 -105.89 -41.56 36.18
CA LEU A 66 -106.55 -41.75 37.48
C LEU A 66 -107.52 -40.61 37.82
N GLU A 67 -107.15 -39.35 37.59
CA GLU A 67 -108.00 -38.18 37.85
C GLU A 67 -109.34 -38.18 37.08
N GLN A 68 -109.47 -39.01 36.03
CA GLN A 68 -110.68 -39.17 35.23
C GLN A 68 -111.66 -40.21 35.81
N LEU A 69 -111.31 -40.88 36.91
CA LEU A 69 -112.12 -41.93 37.55
C LEU A 69 -112.74 -41.45 38.87
N GLU A 70 -114.00 -41.82 39.12
CA GLU A 70 -114.63 -41.61 40.41
C GLU A 70 -114.01 -42.54 41.46
N ASN A 71 -113.30 -41.98 42.45
CA ASN A 71 -112.56 -42.67 43.52
C ASN A 71 -111.30 -43.43 43.01
N PRO A 72 -110.25 -42.73 42.55
CA PRO A 72 -109.11 -43.33 41.87
C PRO A 72 -108.35 -44.38 42.70
N GLU A 73 -108.28 -44.19 44.01
CA GLU A 73 -107.67 -45.11 44.99
C GLU A 73 -108.23 -46.54 44.92
N HIS A 74 -109.51 -46.69 44.56
CA HIS A 74 -110.16 -48.01 44.43
C HIS A 74 -109.86 -48.70 43.10
N HIS A 75 -109.25 -47.98 42.15
CA HIS A 75 -108.94 -48.48 40.81
C HIS A 75 -107.45 -48.78 40.59
N ALA A 76 -106.55 -48.27 41.44
CA ALA A 76 -105.08 -48.44 41.31
C ALA A 76 -104.64 -49.89 41.02
N THR A 77 -105.04 -50.86 41.86
CA THR A 77 -104.69 -52.29 41.65
C THR A 77 -105.29 -52.85 40.36
N SER A 78 -106.51 -52.47 40.00
CA SER A 78 -107.15 -52.92 38.75
C SER A 78 -106.45 -52.35 37.52
N MET A 79 -105.99 -51.10 37.57
CA MET A 79 -105.20 -50.47 36.52
C MET A 79 -103.80 -51.08 36.40
N GLN A 80 -103.16 -51.45 37.51
CA GLN A 80 -101.89 -52.20 37.50
C GLN A 80 -102.05 -53.58 36.82
N SER A 81 -103.06 -54.37 37.21
CA SER A 81 -103.34 -55.66 36.56
C SER A 81 -103.71 -55.50 35.08
N MET A 82 -104.43 -54.44 34.69
CA MET A 82 -104.75 -54.16 33.30
C MET A 82 -103.52 -53.72 32.49
N LYS A 83 -102.66 -52.85 33.05
CA LYS A 83 -101.37 -52.45 32.44
C LYS A 83 -100.50 -53.68 32.18
N LEU A 84 -100.41 -54.59 33.16
CA LEU A 84 -99.69 -55.86 33.01
C LEU A 84 -100.34 -56.75 31.93
N TYR A 85 -101.66 -56.95 31.94
CA TYR A 85 -102.34 -57.73 30.92
C TYR A 85 -102.10 -57.20 29.50
N CYS A 86 -102.19 -55.89 29.28
CA CYS A 86 -101.87 -55.26 28.01
C CYS A 86 -100.41 -55.55 27.61
N LYS A 87 -99.44 -55.28 28.49
CA LYS A 87 -98.01 -55.53 28.20
C LYS A 87 -97.70 -57.00 27.88
N VAL A 88 -98.31 -57.95 28.59
CA VAL A 88 -98.16 -59.40 28.29
C VAL A 88 -98.81 -59.73 26.94
N LYS A 89 -100.01 -59.20 26.66
CA LYS A 89 -100.70 -59.40 25.38
C LYS A 89 -99.88 -58.83 24.22
N ASP A 90 -99.40 -57.59 24.33
CA ASP A 90 -98.66 -56.91 23.26
C ASP A 90 -97.36 -57.64 22.95
N MET A 91 -96.67 -58.20 23.97
CA MET A 91 -95.50 -59.06 23.76
C MET A 91 -95.83 -60.44 23.19
N LEU A 92 -96.97 -61.04 23.55
CA LEU A 92 -97.42 -62.29 22.95
C LEU A 92 -97.84 -62.13 21.49
N ASP A 93 -98.51 -61.02 21.16
CA ASP A 93 -98.85 -60.64 19.79
C ASP A 93 -97.57 -60.35 18.97
N MET A 94 -96.56 -59.71 19.58
CA MET A 94 -95.25 -59.43 18.95
C MET A 94 -94.46 -60.71 18.58
N VAL A 95 -94.67 -61.83 19.30
CA VAL A 95 -94.01 -63.12 19.03
C VAL A 95 -94.90 -64.10 18.25
N ASP A 96 -95.91 -63.57 17.55
CA ASP A 96 -96.92 -64.31 16.77
C ASP A 96 -97.53 -65.50 17.54
N CYS A 97 -97.82 -65.31 18.84
CA CYS A 97 -98.35 -66.37 19.70
C CYS A 97 -99.74 -66.83 19.20
N PRO A 98 -99.92 -68.10 18.80
CA PRO A 98 -101.18 -68.58 18.20
C PRO A 98 -102.30 -68.80 19.24
N LEU A 99 -102.02 -68.60 20.53
CA LEU A 99 -102.99 -68.67 21.61
C LEU A 99 -103.31 -67.25 22.08
N ALA A 100 -104.55 -66.81 21.91
CA ALA A 100 -104.97 -65.52 22.45
C ALA A 100 -104.98 -65.55 23.99
N ILE A 101 -104.31 -64.58 24.62
CA ILE A 101 -104.39 -64.32 26.05
C ILE A 101 -105.63 -63.50 26.39
N ASN A 102 -106.30 -63.85 27.49
CA ASN A 102 -107.47 -63.15 28.01
C ASN A 102 -107.27 -62.80 29.49
N PHE A 103 -108.01 -61.83 30.03
CA PHE A 103 -107.79 -61.33 31.39
C PHE A 103 -107.99 -62.39 32.51
N LYS A 104 -108.71 -63.49 32.24
CA LYS A 104 -108.80 -64.61 33.20
C LYS A 104 -107.48 -65.38 33.33
N ASP A 105 -106.61 -65.35 32.32
CA ASP A 105 -105.29 -66.00 32.37
C ASP A 105 -104.35 -65.33 33.38
N LEU A 106 -104.68 -64.11 33.81
CA LEU A 106 -104.03 -63.40 34.91
C LEU A 106 -104.77 -63.67 36.24
N LEU A 107 -106.10 -63.47 36.29
CA LEU A 107 -106.90 -63.56 37.52
C LEU A 107 -107.18 -64.98 38.04
N ARG A 108 -107.23 -65.97 37.14
CA ARG A 108 -107.55 -67.39 37.39
C ARG A 108 -106.76 -68.27 36.40
N PRO A 109 -105.42 -68.26 36.47
CA PRO A 109 -104.55 -68.94 35.52
C PRO A 109 -104.82 -70.45 35.46
N GLU A 110 -104.76 -71.01 34.25
CA GLU A 110 -104.82 -72.45 34.00
C GLU A 110 -103.40 -72.94 33.65
N SER A 111 -102.87 -73.94 34.38
CA SER A 111 -101.51 -74.47 34.21
C SER A 111 -101.09 -74.68 32.75
N SER A 112 -101.94 -75.30 31.93
CA SER A 112 -101.67 -75.56 30.51
C SER A 112 -101.63 -74.31 29.61
N ARG A 113 -102.31 -73.22 29.99
CA ARG A 113 -102.28 -71.94 29.30
C ARG A 113 -101.08 -71.11 29.76
N THR A 114 -100.86 -71.03 31.07
CA THR A 114 -99.71 -70.38 31.69
C THR A 114 -98.39 -70.96 31.17
N GLU A 115 -98.23 -72.29 31.11
CA GLU A 115 -97.06 -72.95 30.54
C GLU A 115 -96.85 -72.63 29.04
N PHE A 116 -97.94 -72.45 28.28
CA PHE A 116 -97.86 -72.07 26.86
C PHE A 116 -97.39 -70.61 26.67
N PHE A 117 -97.92 -69.68 27.46
CA PHE A 117 -97.50 -68.27 27.41
C PHE A 117 -96.07 -68.07 27.90
N ILE A 118 -95.68 -68.76 28.98
CA ILE A 118 -94.29 -68.76 29.45
C ILE A 118 -93.37 -69.39 28.40
N SER A 119 -93.77 -70.47 27.72
CA SER A 119 -93.00 -71.05 26.61
C SER A 119 -92.78 -70.05 25.47
N ALA A 120 -93.81 -69.30 25.06
CA ALA A 120 -93.71 -68.29 24.02
C ALA A 120 -92.70 -67.18 24.37
N LEU A 121 -92.84 -66.60 25.57
CA LEU A 121 -91.99 -65.51 26.04
C LEU A 121 -90.53 -65.96 26.28
N LEU A 122 -90.32 -67.16 26.85
CA LEU A 122 -88.96 -67.70 27.07
C LEU A 122 -88.29 -68.19 25.78
N ASN A 123 -89.05 -68.67 24.79
CA ASN A 123 -88.52 -68.94 23.45
C ASN A 123 -88.01 -67.65 22.78
N PHE A 124 -88.72 -66.52 22.98
CA PHE A 124 -88.21 -65.22 22.55
C PHE A 124 -87.02 -64.72 23.38
N ALA A 125 -86.97 -64.98 24.70
CA ALA A 125 -85.79 -64.71 25.53
C ALA A 125 -84.54 -65.44 25.02
N LEU A 126 -84.63 -66.75 24.75
CA LEU A 126 -83.57 -67.56 24.15
C LEU A 126 -83.12 -67.02 22.78
N TYR A 127 -84.05 -66.53 21.97
CA TYR A 127 -83.72 -65.89 20.70
C TYR A 127 -83.02 -64.53 20.89
N LYS A 128 -83.53 -63.67 21.79
CA LYS A 128 -82.94 -62.37 22.15
C LYS A 128 -81.49 -62.56 22.60
N ASP A 129 -81.26 -63.42 23.58
CA ASP A 129 -79.93 -63.72 24.13
C ASP A 129 -78.97 -64.23 23.04
N SER A 130 -79.40 -65.21 22.22
CA SER A 130 -78.62 -65.71 21.08
C SER A 130 -78.30 -64.64 20.01
N LYS A 131 -79.07 -63.55 19.91
CA LYS A 131 -78.73 -62.40 19.06
C LYS A 131 -77.85 -61.38 19.76
N MET A 132 -78.01 -61.18 21.07
CA MET A 132 -77.13 -60.32 21.86
C MET A 132 -75.70 -60.87 21.91
N GLU A 133 -75.51 -62.20 22.01
CA GLU A 133 -74.22 -62.87 21.85
C GLU A 133 -73.48 -62.47 20.55
N LEU A 134 -74.21 -62.40 19.42
CA LEU A 134 -73.64 -62.04 18.12
C LEU A 134 -73.32 -60.55 17.98
N ILE A 135 -73.97 -59.69 18.78
CA ILE A 135 -73.81 -58.23 18.75
C ILE A 135 -72.77 -57.77 19.79
N ARG A 136 -72.58 -58.52 20.88
CA ARG A 136 -71.63 -58.22 21.97
C ARG A 136 -70.24 -57.75 21.50
N PRO A 137 -69.51 -58.43 20.59
CA PRO A 137 -68.20 -57.96 20.16
C PRO A 137 -68.24 -56.58 19.48
N MET A 138 -69.34 -56.23 18.80
CA MET A 138 -69.52 -54.90 18.20
C MET A 138 -69.81 -53.84 19.27
N ALA A 139 -70.55 -54.20 20.33
CA ALA A 139 -70.79 -53.31 21.47
C ALA A 139 -69.51 -53.07 22.29
N GLU A 140 -68.68 -54.10 22.47
CA GLU A 140 -67.35 -54.00 23.08
C GLU A 140 -66.39 -53.14 22.24
N GLU A 141 -66.36 -53.34 20.92
CA GLU A 141 -65.60 -52.49 19.98
C GLU A 141 -66.06 -51.03 20.03
N LEU A 142 -67.37 -50.77 20.03
CA LEU A 142 -67.92 -49.41 20.19
C LEU A 142 -67.53 -48.76 21.52
N GLY A 143 -67.48 -49.53 22.61
CA GLY A 143 -67.00 -49.04 23.92
C GLY A 143 -65.51 -48.66 23.89
N ILE A 144 -64.68 -49.46 23.22
CA ILE A 144 -63.25 -49.16 23.01
C ILE A 144 -63.07 -47.92 22.14
N LEU A 145 -63.85 -47.77 21.07
CA LEU A 145 -63.81 -46.61 20.17
C LEU A 145 -64.30 -45.32 20.84
N ASP A 146 -65.33 -45.39 21.70
CA ASP A 146 -65.81 -44.25 22.49
C ASP A 146 -64.75 -43.76 23.48
N GLU A 147 -64.02 -44.68 24.10
CA GLU A 147 -62.91 -44.35 25.01
C GLU A 147 -61.68 -43.79 24.25
N GLN A 148 -61.31 -44.38 23.11
CA GLN A 148 -60.28 -43.81 22.24
C GLN A 148 -60.64 -42.39 21.77
N ARG A 149 -61.91 -42.14 21.42
CA ARG A 149 -62.37 -40.80 21.00
C ARG A 149 -62.18 -39.78 22.12
N LYS A 150 -62.56 -40.09 23.37
CA LYS A 150 -62.34 -39.20 24.53
C LYS A 150 -60.86 -38.90 24.75
N GLN A 151 -59.98 -39.90 24.56
CA GLN A 151 -58.54 -39.72 24.74
C GLN A 151 -57.92 -38.82 23.67
N GLU A 152 -58.39 -38.88 22.42
CA GLU A 152 -57.97 -37.92 21.38
C GLU A 152 -58.62 -36.53 21.57
N GLU A 153 -59.89 -36.45 21.97
CA GLU A 153 -60.57 -35.20 22.35
C GLU A 153 -59.80 -34.46 23.46
N ALA A 154 -59.32 -35.18 24.48
CA ALA A 154 -58.52 -34.63 25.56
C ALA A 154 -57.14 -34.12 25.10
N LYS A 155 -56.44 -34.86 24.22
CA LYS A 155 -55.16 -34.42 23.62
C LYS A 155 -55.35 -33.17 22.75
N VAL A 156 -56.42 -33.11 21.97
CA VAL A 156 -56.77 -31.93 21.16
C VAL A 156 -57.07 -30.73 22.05
N ALA A 157 -57.76 -30.92 23.19
CA ALA A 157 -57.97 -29.85 24.17
C ALA A 157 -56.64 -29.35 24.77
N GLN A 158 -55.73 -30.26 25.14
CA GLN A 158 -54.40 -29.89 25.65
C GLN A 158 -53.57 -29.11 24.62
N LEU A 159 -53.44 -29.63 23.39
CA LEU A 159 -52.64 -28.99 22.34
C LEU A 159 -53.18 -27.60 21.95
N ASN A 160 -54.50 -27.41 21.97
CA ASN A 160 -55.10 -26.08 21.76
C ASN A 160 -54.80 -25.10 22.91
N ALA A 161 -54.67 -25.58 24.15
CA ALA A 161 -54.24 -24.75 25.27
C ALA A 161 -52.76 -24.36 25.15
N GLU A 162 -51.87 -25.30 24.80
CA GLU A 162 -50.45 -25.02 24.52
C GLU A 162 -50.27 -24.01 23.38
N ILE A 163 -51.05 -24.14 22.30
CA ILE A 163 -51.08 -23.15 21.20
C ILE A 163 -51.56 -21.77 21.70
N GLY A 164 -52.52 -21.74 22.64
CA GLY A 164 -52.95 -20.51 23.32
C GLY A 164 -51.81 -19.83 24.07
N GLU A 165 -51.09 -20.58 24.91
CA GLU A 165 -49.93 -20.06 25.67
C GLU A 165 -48.82 -19.53 24.75
N PHE A 166 -48.54 -20.19 23.63
CA PHE A 166 -47.58 -19.71 22.63
C PHE A 166 -48.04 -18.42 21.93
N ASN A 167 -49.32 -18.30 21.58
CA ASN A 167 -49.86 -17.08 20.99
C ASN A 167 -49.83 -15.91 21.98
N GLU A 168 -50.20 -16.13 23.25
CA GLU A 168 -50.06 -15.13 24.31
C GLU A 168 -48.61 -14.73 24.57
N ALA A 169 -47.65 -15.64 24.39
CA ALA A 169 -46.22 -15.31 24.43
C ALA A 169 -45.80 -14.41 23.25
N VAL A 170 -46.23 -14.75 22.03
CA VAL A 170 -45.96 -13.92 20.85
C VAL A 170 -46.54 -12.51 20.99
N GLU A 171 -47.79 -12.36 21.44
CA GLU A 171 -48.41 -11.04 21.65
C GLU A 171 -47.74 -10.23 22.76
N ARG A 172 -47.23 -10.88 23.82
CA ARG A 172 -46.43 -10.22 24.87
C ARG A 172 -45.06 -9.78 24.39
N ASP A 173 -44.41 -10.56 23.52
CA ASP A 173 -43.04 -10.33 23.08
C ASP A 173 -42.97 -9.38 21.86
N LEU A 174 -44.03 -9.33 21.04
CA LEU A 174 -44.20 -8.47 19.87
C LEU A 174 -43.83 -6.98 20.07
N PRO A 175 -44.28 -6.26 21.12
CA PRO A 175 -43.90 -4.87 21.33
C PRO A 175 -42.39 -4.69 21.56
N PHE A 176 -41.72 -5.63 22.23
CA PHE A 176 -40.27 -5.59 22.43
C PHE A 176 -39.51 -5.86 21.13
N VAL A 177 -40.02 -6.75 20.27
CA VAL A 177 -39.48 -6.96 18.92
C VAL A 177 -39.59 -5.68 18.09
N GLN A 178 -40.76 -5.03 18.07
CA GLN A 178 -40.97 -3.76 17.36
C GLN A 178 -40.08 -2.62 17.89
N GLU A 179 -39.88 -2.53 19.20
CA GLU A 179 -38.96 -1.57 19.81
C GLU A 179 -37.50 -1.84 19.37
N LEU A 180 -37.07 -3.10 19.35
CA LEU A 180 -35.73 -3.48 18.90
C LEU A 180 -35.52 -3.22 17.41
N GLU A 181 -36.51 -3.52 16.56
CA GLU A 181 -36.47 -3.22 15.12
C GLU A 181 -36.35 -1.71 14.85
N ALA A 182 -37.13 -0.88 15.56
CA ALA A 182 -37.05 0.57 15.46
C ALA A 182 -35.68 1.13 15.92
N ASN A 183 -35.13 0.60 17.01
CA ASN A 183 -33.79 0.97 17.49
C ASN A 183 -32.68 0.56 16.49
N ILE A 184 -32.79 -0.62 15.86
CA ILE A 184 -31.85 -1.08 14.83
C ILE A 184 -31.88 -0.13 13.62
N GLU A 185 -33.06 0.30 13.18
CA GLU A 185 -33.19 1.23 12.05
C GLU A 185 -32.65 2.63 12.38
N GLU A 186 -32.90 3.17 13.59
CA GLU A 186 -32.29 4.45 13.99
C GLU A 186 -30.75 4.37 14.00
N LEU A 187 -30.19 3.27 14.52
CA LEU A 187 -28.75 3.04 14.53
C LEU A 187 -28.17 2.89 13.11
N ASN A 188 -28.85 2.21 12.20
CA ASN A 188 -28.45 2.11 10.80
C ASN A 188 -28.43 3.50 10.12
N GLN A 189 -29.47 4.30 10.28
CA GLN A 189 -29.53 5.66 9.76
C GLN A 189 -28.42 6.56 10.36
N LYS A 190 -28.16 6.43 11.66
CA LYS A 190 -27.08 7.14 12.37
C LYS A 190 -25.69 6.73 11.86
N ILE A 191 -25.46 5.45 11.57
CA ILE A 191 -24.23 4.94 10.95
C ILE A 191 -24.05 5.50 9.54
N LEU A 192 -25.10 5.50 8.72
CA LEU A 192 -25.07 6.09 7.37
C LEU A 192 -24.76 7.60 7.40
N ALA A 193 -25.37 8.35 8.32
CA ALA A 193 -25.10 9.76 8.52
C ALA A 193 -23.65 10.03 8.95
N LEU A 194 -23.12 9.26 9.91
CA LEU A 194 -21.73 9.37 10.38
C LEU A 194 -20.71 8.99 9.30
N ASN A 195 -21.00 7.98 8.47
CA ASN A 195 -20.15 7.60 7.34
C ASN A 195 -20.09 8.73 6.29
N ASN A 196 -21.23 9.35 5.97
CA ASN A 196 -21.29 10.51 5.07
C ASN A 196 -20.53 11.72 5.65
N GLN A 197 -20.65 11.99 6.95
CA GLN A 197 -19.86 13.01 7.64
C GLN A 197 -18.35 12.69 7.57
N GLN A 198 -17.94 11.45 7.86
CA GLN A 198 -16.54 11.03 7.79
C GLN A 198 -15.96 11.18 6.37
N MET A 199 -16.73 10.83 5.34
CA MET A 199 -16.35 11.04 3.94
C MET A 199 -16.13 12.54 3.64
N SER A 200 -17.05 13.41 4.08
CA SER A 200 -16.93 14.86 3.87
C SER A 200 -15.71 15.46 4.61
N LEU A 201 -15.45 15.00 5.84
CA LEU A 201 -14.31 15.43 6.66
C LEU A 201 -12.97 14.94 6.09
N ARG A 202 -12.91 13.73 5.52
CA ARG A 202 -11.72 13.25 4.81
C ARG A 202 -11.43 14.10 3.57
N ALA A 203 -12.46 14.48 2.81
CA ALA A 203 -12.31 15.33 1.63
C ALA A 203 -11.86 16.76 1.98
N THR A 204 -12.40 17.37 3.04
CA THR A 204 -11.95 18.69 3.50
C THR A 204 -10.55 18.64 4.13
N PHE A 205 -10.22 17.60 4.90
CA PHE A 205 -8.88 17.40 5.44
C PHE A 205 -7.83 17.27 4.33
N GLN A 206 -8.07 16.44 3.31
CA GLN A 206 -7.15 16.31 2.17
C GLN A 206 -6.98 17.65 1.45
N LYS A 207 -8.08 18.37 1.15
CA LYS A 207 -8.03 19.70 0.53
C LYS A 207 -7.25 20.75 1.35
N MET A 208 -7.28 20.66 2.68
CA MET A 208 -6.48 21.52 3.56
C MET A 208 -5.01 21.10 3.62
N ARG A 209 -4.73 19.79 3.60
CA ARG A 209 -3.37 19.25 3.49
C ARG A 209 -2.70 19.64 2.18
N ASP A 210 -3.41 19.50 1.06
CA ASP A 210 -2.91 19.87 -0.27
C ASP A 210 -2.54 21.36 -0.30
N LYS A 211 -3.42 22.22 0.24
CA LYS A 211 -3.14 23.66 0.44
C LYS A 211 -1.90 23.91 1.29
N SER A 212 -1.73 23.22 2.43
CA SER A 212 -0.52 23.35 3.25
C SER A 212 0.72 23.05 2.40
N THR A 213 0.77 21.90 1.74
CA THR A 213 1.92 21.50 0.91
C THR A 213 2.16 22.39 -0.32
N GLN A 214 1.18 23.23 -0.69
CA GLN A 214 1.35 24.27 -1.72
C GLN A 214 1.93 25.54 -1.11
N MET A 215 1.43 25.99 0.05
CA MET A 215 1.98 27.12 0.79
C MET A 215 3.42 26.85 1.26
N ASP A 216 3.73 25.62 1.67
CA ASP A 216 5.09 25.19 2.04
C ASP A 216 6.07 25.35 0.85
N LYS A 217 5.64 25.00 -0.37
CA LYS A 217 6.45 25.22 -1.60
C LYS A 217 6.59 26.69 -1.95
N GLU A 218 5.53 27.47 -1.81
CA GLU A 218 5.54 28.92 -2.05
C GLU A 218 6.50 29.62 -1.07
N ILE A 219 6.52 29.19 0.20
CA ILE A 219 7.49 29.63 1.21
C ILE A 219 8.91 29.25 0.79
N SER A 220 9.22 27.97 0.51
CA SER A 220 10.57 27.57 0.12
C SER A 220 11.05 28.19 -1.20
N THR A 221 10.13 28.54 -2.10
CA THR A 221 10.45 29.30 -3.33
C THR A 221 10.81 30.74 -2.97
N ALA A 222 9.99 31.43 -2.16
CA ALA A 222 10.27 32.79 -1.70
C ALA A 222 11.54 32.89 -0.83
N GLU A 223 11.87 31.86 -0.04
CA GLU A 223 13.13 31.77 0.70
C GLU A 223 14.33 31.62 -0.24
N PHE A 224 14.22 30.79 -1.29
CA PHE A 224 15.25 30.66 -2.31
C PHE A 224 15.46 31.96 -3.09
N ASP A 225 14.38 32.59 -3.56
CA ASP A 225 14.40 33.87 -4.27
C ASP A 225 14.99 34.99 -3.39
N LEU A 226 14.67 35.00 -2.10
CA LEU A 226 15.24 35.93 -1.12
C LEU A 226 16.75 35.71 -0.96
N VAL A 227 17.22 34.46 -0.82
CA VAL A 227 18.65 34.13 -0.74
C VAL A 227 19.39 34.53 -2.02
N GLN A 228 18.83 34.26 -3.20
CA GLN A 228 19.39 34.72 -4.47
C GLN A 228 19.46 36.26 -4.51
N THR A 229 18.36 36.95 -4.19
CA THR A 229 18.31 38.42 -4.19
C THR A 229 19.30 39.03 -3.21
N VAL A 230 19.50 38.43 -2.03
CA VAL A 230 20.51 38.85 -1.04
C VAL A 230 21.93 38.63 -1.57
N GLN A 231 22.21 37.50 -2.22
CA GLN A 231 23.52 37.24 -2.84
C GLN A 231 23.81 38.19 -4.00
N GLU A 232 22.82 38.48 -4.85
CA GLU A 232 22.94 39.49 -5.91
C GLU A 232 23.15 40.89 -5.34
N ASN A 233 22.44 41.26 -4.26
CA ASN A 233 22.66 42.53 -3.55
C ASN A 233 24.09 42.61 -2.98
N ALA A 234 24.62 41.52 -2.42
CA ALA A 234 26.00 41.44 -1.94
C ALA A 234 27.02 41.56 -3.09
N ASN A 235 26.78 40.88 -4.22
CA ASN A 235 27.61 40.97 -5.42
C ASN A 235 27.65 42.41 -5.97
N LEU A 236 26.51 43.09 -6.03
CA LEU A 236 26.41 44.49 -6.45
C LEU A 236 27.10 45.43 -5.45
N ARG A 237 26.94 45.22 -4.13
CA ARG A 237 27.67 45.95 -3.08
C ARG A 237 29.19 45.74 -3.12
N ALA A 238 29.67 44.64 -3.66
CA ALA A 238 31.09 44.40 -3.88
C ALA A 238 31.64 45.14 -5.12
N GLN A 239 30.79 45.45 -6.11
CA GLN A 239 31.14 46.30 -7.25
C GLN A 239 31.10 47.80 -6.91
N ILE A 240 30.34 48.21 -5.89
CA ILE A 240 30.32 49.58 -5.38
C ILE A 240 31.65 49.89 -4.66
N VAL A 241 32.28 51.00 -5.03
CA VAL A 241 33.51 51.51 -4.40
C VAL A 241 33.23 51.89 -2.93
N GLN A 242 33.66 51.03 -2.00
CA GLN A 242 33.35 51.17 -0.57
C GLN A 242 34.05 52.33 0.15
N SER A 243 35.07 52.94 -0.46
CA SER A 243 35.67 54.18 0.04
C SER A 243 36.29 54.96 -1.13
N PRO A 244 35.53 55.89 -1.74
CA PRO A 244 36.03 56.74 -2.82
C PRO A 244 37.27 57.52 -2.40
N ASP A 245 37.29 58.07 -1.19
CA ASP A 245 38.39 58.90 -0.67
C ASP A 245 39.71 58.13 -0.56
N LYS A 246 39.67 56.84 -0.16
CA LYS A 246 40.87 55.99 -0.10
C LYS A 246 41.38 55.62 -1.49
N LEU A 247 40.49 55.36 -2.44
CA LEU A 247 40.88 55.06 -3.81
C LEU A 247 41.40 56.31 -4.54
N GLN A 248 40.82 57.48 -4.29
CA GLN A 248 41.30 58.77 -4.78
C GLN A 248 42.64 59.13 -4.14
N GLY A 249 42.80 58.92 -2.82
CA GLY A 249 44.07 59.08 -2.12
C GLY A 249 45.18 58.20 -2.69
N ALA A 250 44.92 56.89 -2.88
CA ALA A 250 45.87 55.96 -3.51
C ALA A 250 46.15 56.28 -4.99
N LEU A 251 45.21 56.93 -5.69
CA LEU A 251 45.41 57.42 -7.06
C LEU A 251 46.33 58.65 -7.09
N GLU A 252 46.12 59.63 -6.21
CA GLU A 252 47.01 60.79 -6.10
C GLU A 252 48.39 60.40 -5.57
N GLU A 253 48.49 59.47 -4.62
CA GLU A 253 49.76 58.88 -4.17
C GLU A 253 50.49 58.20 -5.33
N LYS A 254 49.80 57.38 -6.14
CA LYS A 254 50.41 56.78 -7.35
C LYS A 254 50.82 57.83 -8.39
N LYS A 255 50.04 58.90 -8.59
CA LYS A 255 50.44 60.01 -9.47
C LYS A 255 51.69 60.73 -8.95
N LEU A 256 51.80 60.90 -7.63
CA LEU A 256 52.95 61.55 -6.99
C LEU A 256 54.21 60.68 -7.15
N VAL A 257 54.13 59.38 -6.85
CA VAL A 257 55.22 58.41 -7.07
C VAL A 257 55.61 58.31 -8.55
N LEU A 258 54.65 58.38 -9.49
CA LEU A 258 54.92 58.41 -10.93
C LEU A 258 55.61 59.72 -11.35
N GLY A 259 55.24 60.85 -10.74
CA GLY A 259 55.93 62.13 -10.92
C GLY A 259 57.36 62.14 -10.37
N GLU A 260 57.60 61.48 -9.23
CA GLU A 260 58.94 61.36 -8.61
C GLU A 260 59.85 60.41 -9.40
N THR A 261 59.36 59.23 -9.77
CA THR A 261 60.12 58.28 -10.61
C THR A 261 60.48 58.89 -11.96
N LYS A 262 59.58 59.66 -12.59
CA LYS A 262 59.88 60.40 -13.83
C LYS A 262 60.93 61.51 -13.66
N LYS A 263 60.97 62.19 -12.50
CA LYS A 263 62.05 63.14 -12.18
C LYS A 263 63.39 62.43 -11.94
N ALA A 264 63.37 61.27 -11.27
CA ALA A 264 64.55 60.44 -11.06
C ALA A 264 65.11 59.89 -12.38
N GLU A 265 64.25 59.45 -13.30
CA GLU A 265 64.59 59.06 -14.68
C GLU A 265 65.29 60.20 -15.42
N GLN A 266 64.72 61.41 -15.41
CA GLN A 266 65.30 62.59 -16.07
C GLN A 266 66.67 62.97 -15.48
N SER A 267 66.83 62.88 -14.15
CA SER A 267 68.10 63.12 -13.47
C SER A 267 69.17 62.07 -13.84
N ALA A 268 68.79 60.79 -13.86
CA ALA A 268 69.67 59.70 -14.27
C ALA A 268 70.09 59.82 -15.75
N MET A 269 69.17 60.20 -16.63
CA MET A 269 69.46 60.47 -18.05
C MET A 269 70.46 61.62 -18.23
N GLY A 270 70.31 62.71 -17.47
CA GLY A 270 71.27 63.82 -17.47
C GLY A 270 72.68 63.38 -17.06
N SER A 271 72.80 62.65 -15.94
CA SER A 271 74.10 62.12 -15.48
C SER A 271 74.71 61.09 -16.46
N PHE A 272 73.88 60.33 -17.17
CA PHE A 272 74.34 59.41 -18.21
C PHE A 272 74.93 60.16 -19.42
N GLN A 273 74.27 61.21 -19.90
CA GLN A 273 74.76 62.04 -21.00
C GLN A 273 76.07 62.76 -20.64
N GLU A 274 76.19 63.28 -19.42
CA GLU A 274 77.41 63.91 -18.91
C GLU A 274 78.60 62.91 -18.88
N LYS A 275 78.38 61.69 -18.36
CA LYS A 275 79.40 60.63 -18.35
C LYS A 275 79.79 60.14 -19.75
N ALA A 276 78.84 60.10 -20.69
CA ALA A 276 79.11 59.76 -22.08
C ALA A 276 80.02 60.79 -22.76
N ALA A 277 79.79 62.09 -22.53
CA ALA A 277 80.64 63.17 -23.05
C ALA A 277 82.08 63.09 -22.50
N ILE A 278 82.24 62.78 -21.21
CA ILE A 278 83.56 62.58 -20.58
C ILE A 278 84.32 61.41 -21.23
N LEU A 279 83.64 60.28 -21.48
CA LEU A 279 84.26 59.11 -22.15
C LEU A 279 84.76 59.44 -23.56
N GLU A 280 83.99 60.19 -24.36
CA GLU A 280 84.38 60.56 -25.72
C GLU A 280 85.66 61.44 -25.74
N VAL A 281 85.84 62.32 -24.76
CA VAL A 281 87.06 63.12 -24.57
C VAL A 281 88.25 62.24 -24.20
N TYR A 282 88.07 61.27 -23.30
CA TYR A 282 89.12 60.32 -22.92
C TYR A 282 89.56 59.44 -24.10
N GLU A 283 88.63 58.97 -24.94
CA GLU A 283 88.98 58.16 -26.11
C GLU A 283 89.79 58.95 -27.15
N LYS A 284 89.43 60.23 -27.38
CA LYS A 284 90.18 61.17 -28.23
C LYS A 284 91.59 61.44 -27.69
N ALA A 285 91.76 61.52 -26.37
CA ALA A 285 93.07 61.66 -25.72
C ALA A 285 93.92 60.39 -25.88
N PHE A 286 93.34 59.21 -25.63
CA PHE A 286 94.02 57.92 -25.75
C PHE A 286 94.55 57.66 -27.16
N LYS A 287 93.75 57.96 -28.20
CA LYS A 287 94.17 57.85 -29.61
C LYS A 287 95.33 58.79 -29.98
N LYS A 288 95.47 59.95 -29.34
CA LYS A 288 96.64 60.85 -29.51
C LYS A 288 97.91 60.27 -28.86
N ILE A 289 97.81 59.79 -27.61
CA ILE A 289 98.93 59.24 -26.85
C ILE A 289 99.50 57.96 -27.50
N SER A 290 98.61 57.11 -28.05
CA SER A 290 99.01 55.92 -28.81
C SER A 290 99.91 56.27 -30.01
N LYS A 291 99.57 57.32 -30.78
CA LYS A 291 100.37 57.76 -31.93
C LYS A 291 101.75 58.30 -31.52
N SER A 292 101.84 59.17 -30.53
CA SER A 292 103.15 59.71 -30.12
C SER A 292 104.08 58.63 -29.55
N SER A 293 103.54 57.63 -28.84
CA SER A 293 104.28 56.47 -28.35
C SER A 293 104.92 55.66 -29.49
N SER A 294 104.20 55.44 -30.61
CA SER A 294 104.78 54.76 -31.78
C SER A 294 105.92 55.54 -32.46
N GLN A 295 105.81 56.88 -32.50
CA GLN A 295 106.82 57.74 -33.12
C GLN A 295 108.11 57.79 -32.28
N LEU A 296 108.00 57.80 -30.95
CA LEU A 296 109.15 57.76 -30.04
C LEU A 296 109.99 56.49 -30.16
N LYS A 297 109.38 55.33 -30.45
CA LYS A 297 110.12 54.07 -30.66
C LYS A 297 111.02 54.14 -31.90
N LEU A 298 110.49 54.60 -33.04
CA LEU A 298 111.25 54.74 -34.29
C LEU A 298 112.45 55.69 -34.15
N ILE A 299 112.30 56.79 -33.42
CA ILE A 299 113.40 57.74 -33.16
C ILE A 299 114.51 57.08 -32.33
N ASN A 300 114.14 56.27 -31.33
CA ASN A 300 115.12 55.60 -30.47
C ASN A 300 115.99 54.59 -31.25
N GLU A 301 115.39 53.82 -32.16
CA GLU A 301 116.10 52.85 -33.02
C GLU A 301 117.10 53.54 -33.97
N GLN A 302 116.73 54.70 -34.54
CA GLN A 302 117.63 55.50 -35.38
C GLN A 302 118.83 56.05 -34.58
N VAL A 303 118.62 56.49 -33.34
CA VAL A 303 119.69 56.98 -32.45
C VAL A 303 120.69 55.87 -32.09
N THR A 304 120.25 54.63 -31.93
CA THR A 304 121.16 53.49 -31.72
C THR A 304 122.03 53.19 -32.94
N ASN A 305 121.48 53.23 -34.16
CA ASN A 305 122.25 52.97 -35.38
C ASN A 305 123.28 54.07 -35.68
N ALA A 306 122.94 55.35 -35.46
CA ALA A 306 123.86 56.47 -35.66
C ALA A 306 125.15 56.35 -34.80
N LYS A 307 125.02 55.85 -33.56
CA LYS A 307 126.15 55.66 -32.64
C LYS A 307 127.12 54.53 -33.04
N ALA A 308 126.69 53.58 -33.87
CA ALA A 308 127.59 52.57 -34.43
C ALA A 308 128.51 53.18 -35.50
N VAL A 309 127.92 53.89 -36.47
CA VAL A 309 128.63 54.52 -37.60
C VAL A 309 129.66 55.56 -37.14
N GLU A 310 129.34 56.36 -36.11
CA GLU A 310 130.28 57.34 -35.55
C GLU A 310 131.56 56.70 -34.99
N LYS A 311 131.45 55.45 -34.49
CA LYS A 311 132.56 54.70 -33.89
C LYS A 311 133.51 54.16 -34.96
N GLU A 312 132.97 53.71 -36.10
CA GLU A 312 133.74 53.24 -37.26
C GLU A 312 134.45 54.40 -37.98
N PHE A 313 133.78 55.56 -38.12
CA PHE A 313 134.36 56.77 -38.71
C PHE A 313 135.63 57.22 -37.97
N LYS A 314 135.63 57.16 -36.63
CA LYS A 314 136.81 57.46 -35.80
C LYS A 314 137.98 56.48 -36.04
N ALA A 315 137.69 55.20 -36.31
CA ALA A 315 138.71 54.20 -36.60
C ALA A 315 139.35 54.39 -37.99
N LEU A 316 138.56 54.72 -39.02
CA LEU A 316 139.09 55.02 -40.36
C LEU A 316 139.91 56.31 -40.39
N LYS A 317 139.49 57.36 -39.66
CA LYS A 317 140.22 58.64 -39.60
C LYS A 317 141.64 58.50 -39.05
N ALA A 318 141.90 57.54 -38.17
CA ALA A 318 143.25 57.29 -37.63
C ALA A 318 144.21 56.75 -38.70
N LYS A 319 143.75 55.81 -39.55
CA LYS A 319 144.60 55.20 -40.61
C LYS A 319 145.03 56.21 -41.68
N LEU A 320 144.12 57.11 -42.06
CA LEU A 320 144.34 58.13 -43.09
C LEU A 320 145.35 59.23 -42.72
N SER A 321 145.84 59.28 -41.46
CA SER A 321 146.63 60.41 -40.96
C SER A 321 148.14 60.30 -41.18
N GLU A 322 148.71 59.09 -41.30
CA GLU A 322 150.18 58.91 -41.33
C GLU A 322 150.73 58.38 -42.67
N GLU A 323 149.90 57.77 -43.53
CA GLU A 323 150.23 57.64 -44.96
C GLU A 323 150.51 59.01 -45.60
N GLY A 324 149.84 60.07 -45.11
CA GLY A 324 150.09 61.46 -45.50
C GLY A 324 151.47 62.01 -45.12
N VAL A 325 152.15 61.42 -44.13
CA VAL A 325 153.54 61.80 -43.76
C VAL A 325 154.54 61.08 -44.68
N ALA A 326 154.27 59.83 -45.06
CA ALA A 326 155.07 59.12 -46.05
C ALA A 326 155.07 59.83 -47.42
N TYR A 327 153.93 60.41 -47.84
CA TYR A 327 153.81 61.11 -49.12
C TYR A 327 154.79 62.30 -49.24
N LYS A 328 154.90 63.14 -48.19
CA LYS A 328 155.83 64.28 -48.16
C LYS A 328 157.31 63.90 -48.07
N SER A 329 157.63 62.62 -47.83
CA SER A 329 159.00 62.08 -47.92
C SER A 329 159.45 61.78 -49.36
N LEU A 330 158.50 61.72 -50.30
CA LEU A 330 158.74 61.43 -51.71
C LEU A 330 158.72 62.71 -52.58
N GLU A 331 157.84 63.67 -52.27
CA GLU A 331 157.53 64.87 -53.08
C GLU A 331 158.62 65.98 -53.12
N ALA A 332 159.90 65.64 -52.95
CA ALA A 332 161.00 66.59 -53.14
C ALA A 332 162.31 65.97 -53.68
N LYS A 333 162.47 64.64 -53.60
CA LYS A 333 163.54 63.90 -54.31
C LYS A 333 163.41 63.97 -55.84
N VAL A 334 162.33 64.59 -56.33
CA VAL A 334 162.09 64.96 -57.72
C VAL A 334 162.86 66.24 -58.12
N VAL A 335 162.99 67.25 -57.25
CA VAL A 335 163.73 68.50 -57.56
C VAL A 335 165.25 68.25 -57.55
N GLU A 336 165.71 67.31 -56.72
CA GLU A 336 167.05 66.71 -56.78
C GLU A 336 167.37 66.06 -58.16
N ARG A 337 166.40 65.97 -59.08
CA ARG A 337 166.53 65.36 -60.41
C ARG A 337 166.37 66.35 -61.59
N GLU A 338 166.22 67.65 -61.35
CA GLU A 338 166.62 68.70 -62.32
C GLU A 338 168.15 68.92 -62.37
N ARG A 339 168.90 67.99 -61.74
CA ARG A 339 170.26 67.55 -62.11
C ARG A 339 170.77 68.07 -63.46
N ILE A 340 171.92 68.73 -63.39
CA ILE A 340 173.07 68.47 -64.28
C ILE A 340 172.85 68.83 -65.78
N GLY A 341 171.69 69.37 -66.16
CA GLY A 341 171.32 69.66 -67.56
C GLY A 341 172.14 70.72 -68.29
N LYS A 342 173.05 71.44 -67.63
CA LYS A 342 174.02 72.37 -68.25
C LYS A 342 175.27 72.64 -67.39
N SER A 343 175.99 71.56 -67.08
CA SER A 343 177.45 71.68 -66.98
C SER A 343 178.04 71.86 -68.40
N TRP A 344 179.23 72.44 -68.53
CA TRP A 344 179.98 72.63 -69.79
C TRP A 344 179.37 73.53 -70.88
N LEU A 345 179.42 74.84 -70.63
CA LEU A 345 179.80 75.87 -71.62
C LEU A 345 180.53 76.99 -70.82
N ILE A 346 181.82 76.80 -70.49
CA ILE A 346 182.96 77.26 -71.32
C ILE A 346 182.82 78.79 -71.49
N SER A 347 183.36 79.63 -70.61
CA SER A 347 184.78 79.85 -70.31
C SER A 347 185.62 80.06 -71.58
N SER A 348 185.77 81.34 -71.98
CA SER A 348 186.30 81.80 -73.29
C SER A 348 185.29 81.61 -74.44
N LEU A 349 185.16 82.49 -75.45
CA LEU A 349 186.04 83.60 -75.87
C LEU A 349 185.33 84.98 -75.97
N ILE A 350 185.95 85.99 -75.38
CA ILE A 350 186.45 87.24 -76.03
C ILE A 350 185.59 87.91 -77.15
N ARG A 351 185.13 89.14 -76.84
CA ARG A 351 184.76 90.31 -77.71
C ARG A 351 183.37 90.40 -78.41
N TYR A 352 182.67 91.50 -78.06
CA TYR A 352 181.94 92.47 -78.91
C TYR A 352 180.55 92.14 -79.54
N SER A 353 179.53 92.92 -79.08
CA SER A 353 178.61 93.76 -79.88
C SER A 353 177.58 93.21 -80.91
N PHE A 354 176.29 93.41 -80.59
CA PHE A 354 175.20 94.01 -81.44
C PHE A 354 174.31 93.15 -82.42
N VAL A 355 172.95 93.29 -82.26
CA VAL A 355 171.78 93.22 -83.21
C VAL A 355 171.09 91.91 -83.76
N ILE A 356 169.75 92.03 -84.00
CA ILE A 356 168.79 91.33 -84.94
C ILE A 356 167.80 90.24 -84.39
N PHE A 357 166.84 89.74 -85.21
CA PHE A 357 165.37 89.56 -84.97
C PHE A 357 164.76 88.22 -85.54
N SER A 358 163.58 87.77 -85.04
CA SER A 358 162.50 86.97 -85.74
C SER A 358 162.47 85.40 -85.84
N TRP A 359 161.23 84.83 -85.90
CA TRP A 359 160.75 83.53 -86.51
C TRP A 359 161.14 82.14 -85.87
N ASP A 360 160.46 80.97 -86.05
CA ASP A 360 159.12 80.51 -86.59
C ASP A 360 158.82 79.01 -86.21
N ARG A 361 157.54 78.53 -86.37
CA ARG A 361 157.03 77.15 -86.69
C ARG A 361 156.91 75.90 -85.76
N ASP A 362 155.80 75.17 -86.02
CA ASP A 362 155.57 73.68 -86.09
C ASP A 362 155.70 72.78 -84.82
N CYS A 363 154.97 71.64 -84.63
CA CYS A 363 153.70 71.10 -85.20
C CYS A 363 153.19 69.83 -84.42
N ASN A 364 151.99 69.30 -84.76
CA ASN A 364 151.47 67.91 -84.47
C ASN A 364 151.21 67.54 -82.98
N LEU A 365 150.52 66.46 -82.50
CA LEU A 365 149.55 65.36 -82.87
C LEU A 365 149.03 64.79 -81.48
N VAL A 366 148.16 63.79 -81.18
CA VAL A 366 146.95 62.99 -81.63
C VAL A 366 146.66 62.02 -80.42
N PHE A 367 145.52 61.42 -79.99
CA PHE A 367 144.10 61.13 -80.35
C PHE A 367 143.37 60.73 -79.01
N CYS A 368 142.07 60.34 -78.89
CA CYS A 368 140.77 60.83 -79.38
C CYS A 368 139.58 60.08 -78.68
N GLN A 369 138.38 60.70 -78.67
CA GLN A 369 137.02 60.06 -78.64
C GLN A 369 136.54 59.25 -77.39
N GLN A 370 135.23 59.14 -77.05
CA GLN A 370 133.99 59.74 -77.60
C GLN A 370 132.80 59.73 -76.60
N TRP A 371 131.94 60.77 -76.67
CA TRP A 371 130.45 60.76 -76.54
C TRP A 371 129.78 60.10 -75.30
N ASN A 372 128.49 60.28 -74.98
CA ASN A 372 127.44 61.16 -75.50
C ASN A 372 126.60 61.67 -74.29
N SER A 373 125.79 62.73 -74.40
CA SER A 373 125.44 63.55 -75.58
C SER A 373 125.56 65.03 -75.24
#